data_AF-U3JMQ4-F1
#
_entry.id   AF-U3JMQ4-F1
#
_cell.length_a   1.000
_cell.length_b   1.000
_cell.length_c   1.000
_cell.angle_alpha   90.00
_cell.angle_beta   90.00
_cell.angle_gamma   90.00
#
_symmetry.space_group_name_H-M   'P 1'
#
loop_
_entity.id
_entity.type
_entity.pdbx_description
1 polymer ?
#
loop_
_entity_poly.entity_id
_entity_poly.type
_entity_poly.pdbx_seq_one_letter_code
_entity_poly.pdbx_strand_id
1 'polypeptide(L)'
;MAAANAFLRARGRTLTAFRPDAEYQWKGPFYFIQGADPQFGLMKSWAHGDTENGDDEWGEEIKLADQAVQAINKLNPKPKFFVLCGDLVHGMPGTRWKKNQEQDLKDVLKNTDQDIPLVFVSGNHDIGNTPTRETIDDYCKNWGDDYFSFWVGGVFFLVLNSQLYCDSSMCPELRQAQDAWLDEQLAAAANQKCKHIIVFQHIPLFLSKPDEDNDYFNLDKSVRQEIMEKFHKAGITAVFSGHYHRNAGGSEERRVGEECRSRWPPPPPPPPPPPPPPPPPPPPPPPPPPP
;
A
#
# COMPACT_ATOMS: atom_id res chain seq x y z
N MET A 1 22.80 7.07 14.23
CA MET A 1 22.89 7.55 12.84
C MET A 1 22.41 6.53 11.79
N ALA A 2 22.19 5.24 12.11
CA ALA A 2 21.71 4.23 11.15
C ALA A 2 20.18 4.19 10.93
N ALA A 3 19.37 4.59 11.91
CA ALA A 3 17.89 4.48 11.84
C ALA A 3 17.21 5.56 10.97
N ALA A 4 17.79 6.75 10.83
CA ALA A 4 17.18 7.86 10.09
C ALA A 4 17.08 7.63 8.56
N ASN A 5 17.66 6.54 8.05
CA ASN A 5 17.69 6.24 6.61
C ASN A 5 16.83 5.02 6.23
N ALA A 6 16.19 4.31 7.17
CA ALA A 6 15.39 3.13 6.85
C ALA A 6 14.06 3.49 6.16
N PHE A 7 13.48 4.64 6.51
CA PHE A 7 12.20 5.13 5.97
C PHE A 7 12.33 5.92 4.67
N LEU A 8 13.55 6.25 4.25
CA LEU A 8 13.82 7.06 3.04
C LEU A 8 14.63 6.26 2.01
N ARG A 9 14.44 4.95 1.96
CA ARG A 9 15.18 4.07 1.03
C ARG A 9 14.69 4.19 -0.41
N ALA A 10 13.44 4.59 -0.63
CA ALA A 10 12.91 4.93 -1.94
C ALA A 10 13.42 6.32 -2.36
N ARG A 11 14.43 6.37 -3.24
CA ARG A 11 15.07 7.60 -3.72
C ARG A 11 15.57 7.43 -5.13
N GLY A 12 15.39 8.45 -5.97
CA GLY A 12 15.80 8.42 -7.36
C GLY A 12 15.02 7.39 -8.18
N ARG A 13 13.72 7.21 -7.85
CA ARG A 13 12.81 6.23 -8.46
C ARG A 13 13.28 4.78 -8.34
N THR A 14 14.08 4.48 -7.31
CA THR A 14 14.48 3.12 -6.95
C THR A 14 14.52 2.89 -5.44
N LEU A 15 14.62 1.63 -5.01
CA LEU A 15 14.72 1.23 -3.62
C LEU A 15 16.16 0.83 -3.27
N THR A 16 16.85 1.69 -2.53
CA THR A 16 18.28 1.53 -2.17
C THR A 16 18.58 0.33 -1.26
N ALA A 17 17.55 -0.34 -0.72
CA ALA A 17 17.70 -1.58 0.02
C ALA A 17 18.26 -2.73 -0.83
N PHE A 18 18.05 -2.68 -2.14
CA PHE A 18 18.41 -3.73 -3.08
C PHE A 18 19.30 -3.18 -4.17
N ARG A 19 20.40 -3.88 -4.44
CA ARG A 19 21.27 -3.53 -5.55
C ARG A 19 20.82 -4.26 -6.81
N PRO A 20 20.45 -3.56 -7.90
CA PRO A 20 19.92 -4.22 -9.09
C PRO A 20 20.83 -5.31 -9.66
N ASP A 21 22.16 -5.09 -9.67
CA ASP A 21 23.17 -6.04 -10.16
C ASP A 21 23.19 -7.37 -9.40
N ALA A 22 22.78 -7.38 -8.14
CA ALA A 22 22.68 -8.60 -7.32
C ALA A 22 21.33 -9.32 -7.47
N GLU A 23 20.28 -8.58 -7.82
CA GLU A 23 18.88 -9.00 -7.69
C GLU A 23 18.16 -9.27 -9.01
N TYR A 24 18.70 -8.87 -10.18
CA TYR A 24 18.00 -9.07 -11.46
C TYR A 24 17.90 -10.55 -11.91
N GLN A 25 18.68 -11.45 -11.32
CA GLN A 25 18.70 -12.86 -11.70
C GLN A 25 17.81 -13.70 -10.78
N TRP A 26 16.95 -14.53 -11.38
CA TRP A 26 16.15 -15.51 -10.66
C TRP A 26 17.04 -16.64 -10.12
N LYS A 27 17.05 -16.81 -8.79
CA LYS A 27 17.85 -17.86 -8.10
C LYS A 27 16.99 -18.89 -7.37
N GLY A 28 15.70 -18.64 -7.22
CA GLY A 28 14.78 -19.51 -6.49
C GLY A 28 13.61 -18.75 -5.89
N PRO A 29 12.62 -19.46 -5.34
CA PRO A 29 11.47 -18.83 -4.70
C PRO A 29 11.89 -18.06 -3.45
N PHE A 30 11.19 -16.98 -3.19
CA PHE A 30 11.24 -16.21 -1.94
C PHE A 30 9.83 -15.75 -1.59
N TYR A 31 9.68 -15.15 -0.42
CA TYR A 31 8.42 -14.53 -0.02
C TYR A 31 8.68 -13.16 0.62
N PHE A 32 7.64 -12.33 0.64
CA PHE A 32 7.59 -11.01 1.27
C PHE A 32 6.27 -10.88 2.04
N ILE A 33 6.16 -9.86 2.89
CA ILE A 33 4.94 -9.56 3.63
C ILE A 33 4.28 -8.34 2.99
N GLN A 34 2.97 -8.41 2.76
CA GLN A 34 2.13 -7.27 2.44
C GLN A 34 1.27 -6.92 3.66
N GLY A 35 1.36 -5.67 4.10
CA GLY A 35 0.38 -5.03 4.98
C GLY A 35 -0.23 -3.84 4.27
N ALA A 36 -1.29 -3.29 4.84
CA ALA A 36 -1.96 -2.09 4.36
C ALA A 36 -2.69 -1.43 5.52
N ASP A 37 -2.97 -0.14 5.38
CA ASP A 37 -3.89 0.62 6.23
C ASP A 37 -3.62 0.50 7.75
N PRO A 38 -2.35 0.63 8.25
CA PRO A 38 -2.13 0.72 9.69
C PRO A 38 -2.86 1.93 10.30
N GLN A 39 -3.01 3.00 9.50
CA GLN A 39 -3.94 4.12 9.65
C GLN A 39 -4.15 4.58 11.10
N PHE A 40 -3.05 4.93 11.79
CA PHE A 40 -3.08 5.38 13.18
C PHE A 40 -4.07 6.53 13.36
N GLY A 41 -5.08 6.33 14.19
CA GLY A 41 -6.14 7.29 14.50
C GLY A 41 -7.50 6.95 13.88
N LEU A 42 -7.58 5.93 13.03
CA LEU A 42 -8.84 5.52 12.38
C LEU A 42 -9.83 4.91 13.38
N MET A 43 -9.38 4.04 14.29
CA MET A 43 -10.29 3.18 15.05
C MET A 43 -11.24 3.99 15.93
N LYS A 44 -10.72 5.04 16.56
CA LYS A 44 -11.52 5.95 17.38
C LYS A 44 -12.39 6.88 16.53
N SER A 45 -11.83 7.45 15.46
CA SER A 45 -12.55 8.20 14.44
C SER A 45 -13.81 7.46 13.95
N TRP A 46 -13.67 6.16 13.68
CA TRP A 46 -14.77 5.29 13.28
C TRP A 46 -15.80 5.06 14.41
N ALA A 47 -15.33 4.89 15.66
CA ALA A 47 -16.20 4.71 16.82
C ALA A 47 -17.04 5.96 17.17
N HIS A 48 -16.51 7.16 16.88
CA HIS A 48 -17.17 8.43 17.16
C HIS A 48 -17.85 9.09 15.95
N GLY A 49 -17.61 8.58 14.73
CA GLY A 49 -18.21 9.09 13.50
C GLY A 49 -17.52 10.33 12.92
N ASP A 50 -16.28 10.63 13.32
CA ASP A 50 -15.44 11.68 12.72
C ASP A 50 -14.32 11.04 11.91
N THR A 51 -14.59 10.77 10.63
CA THR A 51 -13.74 9.95 9.76
C THR A 51 -12.67 10.74 8.99
N GLU A 52 -12.55 12.07 9.17
CA GLU A 52 -11.69 12.89 8.32
C GLU A 52 -10.63 13.71 9.08
N ASN A 53 -10.83 13.99 10.37
CA ASN A 53 -9.98 14.96 11.06
C ASN A 53 -8.74 14.38 11.77
N GLY A 54 -8.56 13.06 11.74
CA GLY A 54 -7.54 12.38 12.55
C GLY A 54 -7.84 12.51 14.04
N ASP A 55 -7.99 11.40 14.76
CA ASP A 55 -8.24 11.48 16.19
C ASP A 55 -6.95 11.78 16.99
N ASP A 56 -7.10 12.26 18.23
CA ASP A 56 -6.02 12.53 19.19
C ASP A 56 -5.54 11.27 19.94
N GLU A 57 -6.10 10.10 19.59
CA GLU A 57 -5.81 8.82 20.22
C GLU A 57 -5.69 7.70 19.17
N TRP A 58 -4.58 6.98 19.20
CA TRP A 58 -4.26 5.86 18.29
C TRP A 58 -3.49 4.73 18.99
N GLY A 59 -3.76 4.55 20.29
CA GLY A 59 -3.03 3.61 21.14
C GLY A 59 -3.27 2.14 20.79
N GLU A 60 -4.47 1.79 20.31
CA GLU A 60 -4.76 0.42 19.89
C GLU A 60 -4.07 0.10 18.55
N GLU A 61 -4.04 1.05 17.61
CA GLU A 61 -3.30 0.91 16.36
C GLU A 61 -1.78 0.74 16.60
N ILE A 62 -1.19 1.49 17.55
CA ILE A 62 0.20 1.28 17.98
C ILE A 62 0.41 -0.17 18.42
N LYS A 63 -0.47 -0.68 19.28
CA LYS A 63 -0.36 -2.02 19.84
C LYS A 63 -0.50 -3.10 18.77
N LEU A 64 -1.45 -2.95 17.85
CA LEU A 64 -1.67 -3.90 16.75
C LEU A 64 -0.50 -3.88 15.76
N ALA A 65 0.02 -2.70 15.42
CA ALA A 65 1.19 -2.57 14.56
C ALA A 65 2.45 -3.18 15.22
N ASP A 66 2.65 -2.97 16.52
CA ASP A 66 3.76 -3.58 17.26
C ASP A 66 3.64 -5.12 17.28
N GLN A 67 2.44 -5.65 17.49
CA GLN A 67 2.18 -7.09 17.39
C GLN A 67 2.51 -7.64 15.98
N ALA A 68 2.14 -6.92 14.93
CA ALA A 68 2.48 -7.29 13.55
C ALA A 68 4.00 -7.30 13.33
N VAL A 69 4.71 -6.26 13.77
CA VAL A 69 6.19 -6.19 13.69
C VAL A 69 6.83 -7.33 14.47
N GLN A 70 6.37 -7.62 15.69
CA GLN A 70 6.88 -8.74 16.48
C GLN A 70 6.63 -10.09 15.80
N ALA A 71 5.47 -10.27 15.14
CA ALA A 71 5.16 -11.49 14.41
C ALA A 71 6.06 -11.65 13.18
N ILE A 72 6.24 -10.59 12.38
CA ILE A 72 7.12 -10.55 11.21
C ILE A 72 8.56 -10.89 11.61
N ASN A 73 9.05 -10.31 12.70
CA ASN A 73 10.40 -10.56 13.20
C ASN A 73 10.63 -12.02 13.63
N LYS A 74 9.57 -12.77 13.98
CA LYS A 74 9.68 -14.19 14.38
C LYS A 74 9.71 -15.15 13.18
N LEU A 75 9.43 -14.67 11.97
CA LEU A 75 9.41 -15.52 10.78
C LEU A 75 10.81 -16.04 10.42
N ASN A 76 10.88 -17.33 10.04
CA ASN A 76 12.10 -18.00 9.63
C ASN A 76 11.81 -19.00 8.48
N PRO A 77 12.43 -18.88 7.29
CA PRO A 77 13.42 -17.85 6.91
C PRO A 77 12.81 -16.45 6.95
N LYS A 78 13.61 -15.39 7.07
CA LYS A 78 13.11 -13.99 7.07
C LYS A 78 12.47 -13.63 5.72
N PRO A 79 11.38 -12.83 5.70
CA PRO A 79 10.83 -12.32 4.45
C PRO A 79 11.84 -11.40 3.76
N LYS A 80 11.80 -11.33 2.43
CA LYS A 80 12.72 -10.48 1.65
C LYS A 80 12.49 -8.99 1.86
N PHE A 81 11.26 -8.58 2.14
CA PHE A 81 10.88 -7.23 2.52
C PHE A 81 9.46 -7.26 3.12
N PHE A 82 9.07 -6.13 3.71
CA PHE A 82 7.72 -5.85 4.18
C PHE A 82 7.20 -4.58 3.51
N VAL A 83 6.10 -4.68 2.76
CA VAL A 83 5.45 -3.54 2.10
C VAL A 83 4.20 -3.12 2.85
N LEU A 84 3.99 -1.81 2.98
CA LEU A 84 2.76 -1.19 3.48
C LEU A 84 2.06 -0.46 2.34
N CYS A 85 0.92 -0.99 1.88
CA CYS A 85 0.15 -0.49 0.74
C CYS A 85 -0.75 0.71 1.10
N GLY A 86 -0.16 1.82 1.55
CA GLY A 86 -0.84 3.11 1.76
C GLY A 86 -1.65 3.22 3.05
N ASP A 87 -2.16 4.43 3.24
CA ASP A 87 -2.85 4.90 4.43
C ASP A 87 -2.08 4.58 5.70
N LEU A 88 -0.84 5.09 5.73
CA LEU A 88 0.08 4.88 6.83
C LEU A 88 -0.50 5.46 8.12
N VAL A 89 -1.14 6.63 8.04
CA VAL A 89 -1.77 7.30 9.18
C VAL A 89 -3.15 7.82 8.79
N HIS A 90 -4.03 8.06 9.78
CA HIS A 90 -5.38 8.56 9.50
C HIS A 90 -5.42 10.07 9.23
N GLY A 91 -4.51 10.85 9.83
CA GLY A 91 -4.48 12.29 9.64
C GLY A 91 -4.18 12.68 8.18
N MET A 92 -5.15 13.32 7.53
CA MET A 92 -4.98 13.91 6.19
C MET A 92 -3.90 15.00 6.20
N PRO A 93 -3.27 15.33 5.05
CA PRO A 93 -2.33 16.43 4.96
C PRO A 93 -2.88 17.74 5.56
N GLY A 94 -2.07 18.40 6.38
CA GLY A 94 -2.44 19.65 7.06
C GLY A 94 -3.25 19.49 8.36
N THR A 95 -3.69 18.28 8.71
CA THR A 95 -4.38 18.03 9.99
C THR A 95 -3.43 18.12 11.18
N ARG A 96 -3.98 18.41 12.36
CA ARG A 96 -3.23 18.64 13.60
C ARG A 96 -2.36 17.45 14.00
N TRP A 97 -2.87 16.23 13.84
CA TRP A 97 -2.28 15.02 14.43
C TRP A 97 -1.44 14.19 13.47
N LYS A 98 -1.48 14.44 12.15
CA LYS A 98 -0.76 13.66 11.14
C LYS A 98 0.70 13.42 11.52
N LYS A 99 1.44 14.48 11.87
CA LYS A 99 2.87 14.37 12.22
C LYS A 99 3.13 13.51 13.46
N ASN A 100 2.23 13.54 14.43
CA ASN A 100 2.34 12.72 15.64
C ASN A 100 2.09 11.24 15.31
N GLN A 101 1.04 10.96 14.54
CA GLN A 101 0.72 9.61 14.07
C GLN A 101 1.86 9.04 13.22
N GLU A 102 2.46 9.83 12.31
CA GLU A 102 3.58 9.38 11.47
C GLU A 102 4.83 9.05 12.30
N GLN A 103 5.10 9.88 13.33
CA GLN A 103 6.21 9.66 14.22
C GLN A 103 6.03 8.38 15.03
N ASP A 104 4.86 8.16 15.61
CA ASP A 104 4.58 6.95 16.40
C ASP A 104 4.57 5.69 15.52
N LEU A 105 4.05 5.76 14.29
CA LEU A 105 4.15 4.65 13.35
C LEU A 105 5.61 4.32 13.04
N LYS A 106 6.45 5.33 12.76
CA LYS A 106 7.90 5.14 12.56
C LYS A 106 8.56 4.55 13.80
N ASP A 107 8.11 4.93 15.00
CA ASP A 107 8.63 4.40 16.26
C ASP A 107 8.26 2.93 16.50
N VAL A 108 7.14 2.45 15.96
CA VAL A 108 6.81 1.03 15.93
C VAL A 108 7.62 0.30 14.84
N LEU A 109 7.61 0.81 13.61
CA LEU A 109 8.23 0.16 12.45
C LEU A 109 9.76 0.11 12.52
N LYS A 110 10.42 1.01 13.27
CA LYS A 110 11.88 0.93 13.48
C LYS A 110 12.31 -0.35 14.20
N ASN A 111 11.37 -1.05 14.85
CA ASN A 111 11.61 -2.31 15.53
C ASN A 111 11.52 -3.51 14.58
N THR A 112 11.15 -3.33 13.30
CA THR A 112 11.27 -4.39 12.29
C THR A 112 12.74 -4.78 12.14
N ASP A 113 12.99 -6.08 12.05
CA ASP A 113 14.33 -6.64 11.88
C ASP A 113 15.05 -5.97 10.70
N GLN A 114 16.29 -5.54 10.92
CA GLN A 114 17.07 -4.75 9.95
C GLN A 114 17.32 -5.49 8.63
N ASP A 115 17.24 -6.82 8.65
CA ASP A 115 17.38 -7.68 7.46
C ASP A 115 16.08 -7.77 6.64
N ILE A 116 15.00 -7.13 7.10
CA ILE A 116 13.71 -7.01 6.41
C ILE A 116 13.51 -5.54 5.99
N PRO A 117 13.92 -5.17 4.76
CA PRO A 117 13.63 -3.84 4.21
C PRO A 117 12.14 -3.50 4.23
N LEU A 118 11.84 -2.25 4.58
CA LEU A 118 10.49 -1.67 4.50
C LEU A 118 10.27 -1.01 3.13
N VAL A 119 9.06 -1.15 2.59
CA VAL A 119 8.61 -0.53 1.33
C VAL A 119 7.30 0.21 1.62
N PHE A 120 7.23 1.48 1.25
CA PHE A 120 6.06 2.32 1.51
C PHE A 120 5.38 2.70 0.20
N VAL A 121 4.06 2.60 0.19
CA VAL A 121 3.18 3.07 -0.88
C VAL A 121 2.35 4.21 -0.29
N SER A 122 2.08 5.26 -1.05
CA SER A 122 1.21 6.35 -0.60
C SER A 122 -0.26 6.00 -0.79
N GLY A 123 -1.10 6.26 0.21
CA GLY A 123 -2.57 6.25 0.12
C GLY A 123 -3.20 7.64 0.18
N ASN A 124 -4.53 7.73 0.12
CA ASN A 124 -5.22 9.02 0.10
C ASN A 124 -5.09 9.77 1.43
N HIS A 125 -4.92 9.10 2.57
CA HIS A 125 -4.62 9.79 3.84
C HIS A 125 -3.19 10.29 3.95
N ASP A 126 -2.29 9.75 3.12
CA ASP A 126 -0.89 10.14 3.10
C ASP A 126 -0.67 11.43 2.32
N ILE A 127 -1.33 11.57 1.15
CA ILE A 127 -1.13 12.66 0.18
C ILE A 127 -2.41 13.46 -0.15
N GLY A 128 -3.56 13.10 0.41
CA GLY A 128 -4.85 13.75 0.19
C GLY A 128 -5.69 13.09 -0.91
N ASN A 129 -7.03 13.25 -0.86
CA ASN A 129 -7.94 12.72 -1.89
C ASN A 129 -7.71 13.38 -3.26
N THR A 130 -7.35 14.67 -3.27
CA THR A 130 -6.93 15.41 -4.46
C THR A 130 -5.53 15.96 -4.19
N PRO A 131 -4.47 15.16 -4.40
CA PRO A 131 -3.11 15.54 -4.06
C PRO A 131 -2.66 16.79 -4.83
N THR A 132 -1.82 17.57 -4.18
CA THR A 132 -1.06 18.67 -4.79
C THR A 132 0.44 18.33 -4.80
N ARG A 133 1.22 19.13 -5.55
CA ARG A 133 2.69 19.15 -5.48
C ARG A 133 3.19 19.09 -4.04
N GLU A 134 2.67 19.99 -3.19
CA GLU A 134 3.12 20.18 -1.81
C GLU A 134 2.85 18.95 -0.95
N THR A 135 1.67 18.33 -1.09
CA THR A 135 1.33 17.12 -0.32
C THR A 135 2.18 15.91 -0.72
N ILE A 136 2.49 15.76 -2.02
CA ILE A 136 3.36 14.70 -2.52
C ILE A 136 4.82 14.96 -2.11
N ASP A 137 5.27 16.21 -2.15
CA ASP A 137 6.62 16.59 -1.70
C ASP A 137 6.79 16.35 -0.19
N ASP A 138 5.76 16.61 0.62
CA ASP A 138 5.78 16.31 2.06
C ASP A 138 5.82 14.80 2.32
N TYR A 139 5.05 13.99 1.59
CA TYR A 139 5.18 12.53 1.63
C TYR A 139 6.59 12.09 1.24
N CYS A 140 7.12 12.59 0.11
CA CYS A 140 8.45 12.25 -0.39
C CYS A 140 9.57 12.60 0.58
N LYS A 141 9.39 13.67 1.35
CA LYS A 141 10.32 14.07 2.40
C LYS A 141 10.33 13.10 3.59
N ASN A 142 9.19 12.49 3.90
CA ASN A 142 8.98 11.69 5.10
C ASN A 142 9.08 10.18 4.89
N TRP A 143 8.77 9.68 3.69
CA TRP A 143 8.62 8.26 3.37
C TRP A 143 9.39 7.80 2.12
N GLY A 144 10.05 8.74 1.42
CA GLY A 144 10.72 8.47 0.15
C GLY A 144 9.79 8.62 -1.04
N ASP A 145 10.32 8.37 -2.23
CA ASP A 145 9.61 8.61 -3.49
C ASP A 145 8.24 7.93 -3.55
N ASP A 146 7.22 8.63 -4.05
CA ASP A 146 5.82 8.19 -4.12
C ASP A 146 5.54 7.11 -5.17
N TYR A 147 6.41 7.02 -6.18
CA TYR A 147 6.46 5.91 -7.13
C TYR A 147 7.90 5.60 -7.50
N PHE A 148 8.21 4.31 -7.66
CA PHE A 148 9.56 3.81 -7.93
C PHE A 148 9.54 2.34 -8.35
N SER A 149 10.68 1.82 -8.81
CA SER A 149 10.83 0.41 -9.17
C SER A 149 12.05 -0.23 -8.49
N PHE A 150 12.01 -1.54 -8.30
CA PHE A 150 13.13 -2.27 -7.72
C PHE A 150 13.14 -3.75 -8.11
N TRP A 151 14.30 -4.37 -7.97
CA TRP A 151 14.51 -5.79 -8.26
C TRP A 151 14.72 -6.57 -6.98
N VAL A 152 14.10 -7.74 -6.87
CA VAL A 152 14.39 -8.73 -5.83
C VAL A 152 14.33 -10.13 -6.45
N GLY A 153 15.44 -10.87 -6.40
CA GLY A 153 15.51 -12.28 -6.76
C GLY A 153 14.98 -12.62 -8.16
N GLY A 154 15.15 -11.75 -9.15
CA GLY A 154 14.68 -11.91 -10.53
C GLY A 154 13.24 -11.46 -10.78
N VAL A 155 12.58 -10.88 -9.77
CA VAL A 155 11.26 -10.27 -9.88
C VAL A 155 11.41 -8.75 -9.91
N PHE A 156 10.68 -8.12 -10.84
CA PHE A 156 10.64 -6.67 -10.98
C PHE A 156 9.39 -6.12 -10.28
N PHE A 157 9.57 -5.21 -9.35
CA PHE A 157 8.51 -4.59 -8.58
C PHE A 157 8.33 -3.14 -8.97
N LEU A 158 7.07 -2.71 -9.07
CA LEU A 158 6.65 -1.34 -9.32
C LEU A 158 5.82 -0.86 -8.13
N VAL A 159 6.12 0.32 -7.60
CA VAL A 159 5.28 1.02 -6.63
C VAL A 159 4.69 2.22 -7.36
N LEU A 160 3.37 2.34 -7.35
CA LEU A 160 2.63 3.42 -8.03
C LEU A 160 1.87 4.27 -7.02
N ASN A 161 1.87 5.58 -7.26
CA ASN A 161 0.96 6.50 -6.60
C ASN A 161 -0.40 6.42 -7.29
N SER A 162 -1.30 5.61 -6.73
CA SER A 162 -2.65 5.42 -7.29
C SER A 162 -3.56 6.61 -7.10
N GLN A 163 -3.23 7.56 -6.21
CA GLN A 163 -4.06 8.75 -6.03
C GLN A 163 -4.04 9.66 -7.26
N LEU A 164 -2.91 9.70 -7.97
CA LEU A 164 -2.81 10.36 -9.27
C LEU A 164 -3.70 9.71 -10.34
N TYR A 165 -4.06 8.43 -10.16
CA TYR A 165 -5.05 7.74 -11.01
C TYR A 165 -6.49 8.08 -10.61
N CYS A 166 -6.75 8.34 -9.33
CA CYS A 166 -8.06 8.68 -8.81
C CYS A 166 -8.44 10.14 -9.08
N ASP A 167 -7.59 11.10 -8.68
CA ASP A 167 -7.82 12.52 -8.92
C ASP A 167 -6.48 13.28 -8.93
N SER A 168 -6.02 13.67 -10.12
CA SER A 168 -4.83 14.52 -10.28
C SER A 168 -5.17 15.94 -10.74
N SER A 169 -6.40 16.42 -10.51
CA SER A 169 -6.87 17.71 -11.04
C SER A 169 -6.03 18.90 -10.58
N MET A 170 -5.40 18.81 -9.40
CA MET A 170 -4.51 19.83 -8.84
C MET A 170 -3.03 19.65 -9.20
N CYS A 171 -2.65 18.55 -9.86
CA CYS A 171 -1.28 18.27 -10.29
C CYS A 171 -1.21 17.35 -11.53
N PRO A 172 -1.89 17.69 -12.64
CA PRO A 172 -1.98 16.82 -13.82
C PRO A 172 -0.61 16.49 -14.43
N GLU A 173 0.37 17.38 -14.28
CA GLU A 173 1.75 17.18 -14.74
C GLU A 173 2.45 16.03 -13.99
N LEU A 174 2.07 15.74 -12.74
CA LEU A 174 2.63 14.60 -12.01
C LEU A 174 2.09 13.28 -12.48
N ARG A 175 0.79 13.24 -12.73
CA ARG A 175 0.17 12.07 -13.33
C ARG A 175 0.84 11.77 -14.68
N GLN A 176 1.04 12.78 -15.51
CA GLN A 176 1.75 12.62 -16.79
C GLN A 176 3.20 12.13 -16.59
N ALA A 177 3.91 12.64 -15.60
CA ALA A 177 5.28 12.18 -15.29
C ALA A 177 5.32 10.72 -14.81
N GLN A 178 4.37 10.30 -13.97
CA GLN A 178 4.25 8.90 -13.56
C GLN A 178 3.90 7.99 -14.75
N ASP A 179 3.00 8.41 -15.64
CA ASP A 179 2.64 7.62 -16.81
C ASP A 179 3.81 7.43 -17.77
N ALA A 180 4.55 8.50 -18.08
CA ALA A 180 5.75 8.42 -18.92
C ALA A 180 6.81 7.51 -18.28
N TRP A 181 7.04 7.65 -16.98
CA TRP A 181 7.97 6.79 -16.24
C TRP A 181 7.52 5.33 -16.25
N LEU A 182 6.23 5.04 -16.04
CA LEU A 182 5.69 3.69 -16.06
C LEU A 182 5.89 3.05 -17.43
N ASP A 183 5.58 3.77 -18.51
CA ASP A 183 5.77 3.28 -19.88
C ASP A 183 7.25 2.92 -20.15
N GLU A 184 8.20 3.72 -19.66
CA GLU A 184 9.63 3.43 -19.71
C GLU A 184 10.00 2.17 -18.91
N GLN A 185 9.48 2.00 -17.69
CA GLN A 185 9.74 0.82 -16.86
C GLN A 185 9.20 -0.46 -17.50
N LEU A 186 7.98 -0.41 -18.04
CA LEU A 186 7.36 -1.56 -18.71
C LEU A 186 8.12 -1.94 -19.99
N ALA A 187 8.58 -0.95 -20.77
CA ALA A 187 9.43 -1.18 -21.94
C ALA A 187 10.80 -1.77 -21.56
N ALA A 188 11.42 -1.29 -20.48
CA ALA A 188 12.67 -1.83 -19.97
C ALA A 188 12.50 -3.27 -19.47
N ALA A 189 11.43 -3.56 -18.74
CA ALA A 189 11.11 -4.89 -18.23
C ALA A 189 10.87 -5.91 -19.36
N ALA A 190 10.26 -5.49 -20.48
CA ALA A 190 10.06 -6.36 -21.64
C ALA A 190 11.38 -6.84 -22.28
N ASN A 191 12.45 -6.05 -22.17
CA ASN A 191 13.79 -6.40 -22.67
C ASN A 191 14.60 -7.23 -21.67
N GLN A 192 14.13 -7.34 -20.42
CA GLN A 192 14.79 -8.10 -19.37
C GLN A 192 14.07 -9.42 -19.14
N LYS A 193 14.81 -10.48 -18.80
CA LYS A 193 14.22 -11.80 -18.53
C LYS A 193 13.60 -11.85 -17.12
N CYS A 194 12.69 -10.93 -16.81
CA CYS A 194 11.96 -10.89 -15.55
C CYS A 194 11.25 -12.22 -15.32
N LYS A 195 11.36 -12.81 -14.12
CA LYS A 195 10.55 -13.97 -13.78
C LYS A 195 9.08 -13.60 -13.60
N HIS A 196 8.85 -12.48 -12.90
CA HIS A 196 7.54 -11.87 -12.66
C HIS A 196 7.70 -10.34 -12.66
N ILE A 197 6.61 -9.64 -12.95
CA ILE A 197 6.49 -8.22 -12.68
C ILE A 197 5.30 -8.02 -11.75
N ILE A 198 5.49 -7.33 -10.63
CA ILE A 198 4.50 -7.15 -9.57
C ILE A 198 4.32 -5.66 -9.30
N VAL A 199 3.09 -5.22 -9.09
CA VAL A 199 2.74 -3.84 -8.77
C VAL A 199 2.22 -3.76 -7.33
N PHE A 200 2.67 -2.75 -6.60
CA PHE A 200 2.08 -2.28 -5.35
C PHE A 200 1.47 -0.91 -5.58
N GLN A 201 0.23 -0.74 -5.16
CA GLN A 201 -0.46 0.56 -5.15
C GLN A 201 -1.46 0.58 -4.00
N HIS A 202 -2.02 1.72 -3.66
CA HIS A 202 -2.96 1.79 -2.54
C HIS A 202 -4.40 1.47 -2.98
N ILE A 203 -4.95 2.22 -3.93
CA ILE A 203 -6.31 2.04 -4.44
C ILE A 203 -6.36 0.82 -5.35
N PRO A 204 -7.21 -0.18 -5.07
CA PRO A 204 -7.43 -1.32 -5.95
C PRO A 204 -7.82 -0.92 -7.37
N LEU A 205 -7.32 -1.67 -8.36
CA LEU A 205 -7.88 -1.59 -9.73
C LEU A 205 -9.38 -1.92 -9.66
N PHE A 206 -9.72 -3.05 -9.04
CA PHE A 206 -11.06 -3.55 -8.79
C PHE A 206 -11.05 -4.46 -7.56
N LEU A 207 -12.21 -4.72 -6.95
CA LEU A 207 -12.36 -5.58 -5.77
C LEU A 207 -12.73 -7.01 -6.13
N SER A 208 -13.60 -7.20 -7.13
CA SER A 208 -14.09 -8.51 -7.54
C SER A 208 -13.91 -8.76 -9.03
N LYS A 209 -14.31 -7.81 -9.89
CA LYS A 209 -14.30 -8.02 -11.34
C LYS A 209 -13.86 -6.75 -12.08
N PRO A 210 -13.13 -6.88 -13.21
CA PRO A 210 -12.63 -5.72 -13.97
C PRO A 210 -13.73 -4.73 -14.38
N ASP A 211 -14.93 -5.23 -14.69
CA ASP A 211 -16.06 -4.47 -15.21
C ASP A 211 -17.03 -3.98 -14.12
N GLU A 212 -16.72 -4.16 -12.82
CA GLU A 212 -17.58 -3.66 -11.73
C GLU A 212 -17.77 -2.14 -11.79
N ASP A 213 -18.87 -1.70 -11.21
CA ASP A 213 -19.21 -0.28 -11.14
C ASP A 213 -18.17 0.47 -10.32
N ASN A 214 -18.11 1.78 -10.58
CA ASN A 214 -17.28 2.68 -9.80
C ASN A 214 -17.77 2.71 -8.36
N ASP A 215 -16.82 2.57 -7.44
CA ASP A 215 -17.02 2.66 -6.00
C ASP A 215 -15.90 3.52 -5.41
N TYR A 216 -16.07 3.99 -4.18
CA TYR A 216 -15.00 4.69 -3.45
C TYR A 216 -13.71 3.84 -3.34
N PHE A 217 -13.86 2.51 -3.26
CA PHE A 217 -12.77 1.59 -3.03
C PHE A 217 -12.03 1.11 -4.28
N ASN A 218 -12.42 1.57 -5.48
CA ASN A 218 -11.77 1.13 -6.72
C ASN A 218 -11.50 2.31 -7.66
N LEU A 219 -10.56 2.13 -8.59
CA LEU A 219 -10.31 3.14 -9.61
C LEU A 219 -11.48 3.23 -10.59
N ASP A 220 -11.74 4.46 -11.08
CA ASP A 220 -12.73 4.70 -12.14
C ASP A 220 -12.51 3.73 -13.31
N LYS A 221 -13.61 3.18 -13.82
CA LYS A 221 -13.61 2.13 -14.84
C LYS A 221 -12.79 2.48 -16.08
N SER A 222 -12.81 3.74 -16.53
CA SER A 222 -12.06 4.16 -17.71
C SER A 222 -10.55 4.15 -17.45
N VAL A 223 -10.12 4.69 -16.30
CA VAL A 223 -8.72 4.72 -15.86
C VAL A 223 -8.22 3.30 -15.59
N ARG A 224 -9.03 2.50 -14.90
CA ARG A 224 -8.77 1.08 -14.64
C ARG A 224 -8.50 0.32 -15.94
N GLN A 225 -9.36 0.47 -16.95
CA GLN A 225 -9.20 -0.19 -18.25
C GLN A 225 -7.89 0.20 -18.94
N GLU A 226 -7.56 1.50 -18.95
CA GLU A 226 -6.31 2.01 -19.51
C GLU A 226 -5.08 1.37 -18.84
N ILE A 227 -5.02 1.38 -17.50
CA ILE A 227 -3.90 0.83 -16.74
C ILE A 227 -3.81 -0.69 -16.94
N MET A 228 -4.94 -1.39 -16.90
CA MET A 228 -4.99 -2.84 -17.09
C MET A 228 -4.53 -3.25 -18.48
N GLU A 229 -4.83 -2.47 -19.53
CA GLU A 229 -4.29 -2.72 -20.86
C GLU A 229 -2.76 -2.63 -20.90
N LYS A 230 -2.17 -1.60 -20.27
CA LYS A 230 -0.71 -1.48 -20.12
C LYS A 230 -0.13 -2.68 -19.38
N PHE A 231 -0.76 -3.07 -18.26
CA PHE A 231 -0.31 -4.18 -17.42
C PHE A 231 -0.36 -5.53 -18.14
N HIS A 232 -1.42 -5.79 -18.90
CA HIS A 232 -1.53 -7.00 -19.71
C HIS A 232 -0.44 -7.06 -20.78
N LYS A 233 -0.23 -5.96 -21.50
CA LYS A 233 0.80 -5.90 -22.56
C LYS A 233 2.20 -6.16 -22.00
N ALA A 234 2.47 -5.68 -20.79
CA ALA A 234 3.76 -5.87 -20.11
C ALA A 234 3.90 -7.23 -19.39
N GLY A 235 2.82 -7.98 -19.22
CA GLY A 235 2.84 -9.26 -18.51
C GLY A 235 2.94 -9.13 -16.98
N ILE A 236 2.34 -8.08 -16.40
CA ILE A 236 2.19 -7.96 -14.94
C ILE A 236 1.52 -9.21 -14.39
N THR A 237 2.08 -9.77 -13.31
CA THR A 237 1.68 -11.04 -12.69
C THR A 237 1.07 -10.85 -11.30
N ALA A 238 1.07 -9.65 -10.72
CA ALA A 238 0.26 -9.32 -9.54
C ALA A 238 0.13 -7.82 -9.35
N VAL A 239 -1.01 -7.40 -8.80
CA VAL A 239 -1.24 -6.08 -8.23
C VAL A 239 -1.72 -6.28 -6.79
N PHE A 240 -1.01 -5.72 -5.83
CA PHE A 240 -1.38 -5.75 -4.41
C PHE A 240 -1.79 -4.36 -3.95
N SER A 241 -2.89 -4.29 -3.20
CA SER A 241 -3.54 -3.04 -2.82
C SER A 241 -4.06 -3.04 -1.38
N GLY A 242 -4.30 -1.84 -0.86
CA GLY A 242 -4.90 -1.56 0.45
C GLY A 242 -6.30 -0.97 0.29
N HIS A 243 -6.59 0.11 1.02
CA HIS A 243 -7.77 1.00 0.88
C HIS A 243 -9.13 0.39 1.28
N TYR A 244 -9.32 -0.91 1.04
CA TYR A 244 -10.63 -1.55 1.26
C TYR A 244 -10.90 -1.91 2.74
N HIS A 245 -9.86 -1.94 3.59
CA HIS A 245 -9.92 -2.39 4.99
C HIS A 245 -10.54 -3.79 5.20
N ARG A 246 -10.64 -4.57 4.12
CA ARG A 246 -11.21 -5.92 4.07
C ARG A 246 -10.47 -6.72 3.01
N ASN A 247 -10.62 -8.04 3.10
CA ASN A 247 -10.03 -8.92 2.11
C ASN A 247 -10.93 -9.02 0.88
N ALA A 248 -10.36 -8.68 -0.28
CA ALA A 248 -10.96 -8.85 -1.59
C ALA A 248 -9.90 -9.28 -2.59
N GLY A 249 -10.32 -9.72 -3.77
CA GLY A 249 -9.43 -10.12 -4.83
C GLY A 249 -10.22 -10.65 -6.01
N GLY A 250 -9.67 -10.43 -7.19
CA GLY A 250 -10.19 -10.98 -8.43
C GLY A 250 -9.06 -11.27 -9.41
N SER A 251 -9.39 -11.98 -10.47
CA SER A 251 -8.48 -12.32 -11.56
C SER A 251 -9.16 -12.01 -12.87
N GLU A 252 -8.39 -11.54 -13.84
CA GLU A 252 -8.84 -11.46 -15.22
C GLU A 252 -8.04 -12.41 -16.10
N GLU A 253 -8.75 -13.23 -16.87
CA GLU A 253 -8.14 -14.03 -17.93
C GLU A 253 -8.41 -13.35 -19.27
N ARG A 254 -7.37 -12.77 -19.88
CA ARG A 254 -7.42 -12.33 -21.27
C ARG A 254 -6.79 -13.41 -22.15
N ARG A 255 -7.59 -14.04 -23.02
CA ARG A 255 -7.06 -14.94 -24.06
C ARG A 255 -6.27 -14.14 -25.09
N VAL A 256 -5.00 -14.49 -25.29
CA VAL A 256 -4.17 -13.98 -26.38
C VAL A 256 -3.86 -15.17 -27.31
N GLY A 257 -4.66 -15.33 -28.37
CA GLY A 257 -4.58 -16.50 -29.28
C GLY A 257 -5.27 -17.76 -28.74
N GLU A 258 -4.99 -18.93 -29.35
CA GLU A 258 -5.56 -20.24 -28.99
C GLU A 258 -4.94 -20.88 -27.73
N GLU A 259 -3.87 -20.32 -27.17
CA GLU A 259 -3.25 -20.82 -25.94
C GLU A 259 -3.84 -20.12 -24.70
N CYS A 260 -4.76 -20.81 -24.00
CA CYS A 260 -5.13 -20.45 -22.64
C CYS A 260 -3.92 -20.66 -21.71
N ARG A 261 -3.19 -19.59 -21.38
CA ARG A 261 -2.26 -19.59 -20.24
C ARG A 261 -2.96 -18.94 -19.06
N SER A 262 -3.66 -19.73 -18.25
CA SER A 262 -4.04 -19.29 -16.90
C SER A 262 -2.75 -19.03 -16.13
N ARG A 263 -2.51 -17.77 -15.75
CA ARG A 263 -1.27 -17.33 -15.08
C ARG A 263 -1.47 -16.80 -13.68
N TRP A 264 -2.69 -16.89 -13.16
CA TRP A 264 -3.06 -16.41 -11.85
C TRP A 264 -3.52 -17.60 -11.01
N PRO A 265 -2.75 -18.03 -9.99
CA PRO A 265 -3.36 -18.86 -8.97
C PRO A 265 -4.48 -18.03 -8.31
N PRO A 266 -5.64 -18.62 -7.99
CA PRO A 266 -6.65 -17.91 -7.22
C PRO A 266 -6.01 -17.43 -5.89
N PRO A 267 -6.39 -16.24 -5.38
CA PRO A 267 -5.91 -15.82 -4.08
C PRO A 267 -6.27 -16.88 -3.03
N PRO A 268 -5.43 -17.10 -2.01
CA PRO A 268 -5.84 -17.93 -0.89
C PRO A 268 -7.14 -17.38 -0.30
N PRO A 269 -8.04 -18.24 0.20
CA PRO A 269 -9.25 -17.77 0.85
C PRO A 269 -8.88 -16.80 1.98
N PRO A 270 -9.65 -15.71 2.16
CA PRO A 270 -9.37 -14.77 3.23
C PRO A 270 -9.36 -15.50 4.58
N PRO A 271 -8.45 -15.13 5.51
CA PRO A 271 -8.57 -15.60 6.88
C PRO A 271 -9.97 -15.25 7.42
N PRO A 272 -10.54 -16.08 8.31
CA PRO A 272 -11.81 -15.76 8.94
C PRO A 272 -11.73 -14.38 9.59
N PRO A 273 -12.82 -13.58 9.56
CA PRO A 273 -12.84 -12.27 10.19
C PRO A 273 -12.45 -12.41 11.68
N PRO A 274 -11.76 -11.41 12.25
CA PRO A 274 -11.55 -11.38 13.68
C PRO A 274 -12.90 -11.44 14.40
N PRO A 275 -12.97 -12.07 15.60
CA PRO A 275 -14.19 -12.07 16.38
C PRO A 275 -14.68 -10.62 16.56
N PRO A 276 -16.01 -10.38 16.52
CA PRO A 276 -16.55 -9.05 16.73
C PRO A 276 -16.04 -8.49 18.06
N PRO A 277 -15.81 -7.17 18.15
CA PRO A 277 -15.45 -6.54 19.42
C PRO A 277 -16.51 -6.90 20.47
N PRO A 278 -16.11 -7.03 21.75
CA PRO A 278 -17.05 -7.28 22.82
C PRO A 278 -18.15 -6.21 22.79
N PRO A 279 -19.41 -6.58 23.11
CA PRO A 279 -20.49 -5.60 23.16
C PRO A 279 -20.12 -4.47 24.12
N PRO A 280 -20.53 -3.22 23.81
CA PRO A 280 -20.29 -2.10 24.69
C PRO A 280 -20.85 -2.41 26.09
N PRO A 281 -20.20 -1.95 27.17
CA PRO A 281 -20.71 -2.14 28.52
C PRO A 281 -22.13 -1.55 28.61
N PRO A 282 -23.02 -2.16 29.42
CA PRO A 282 -24.36 -1.63 29.61
C PRO A 282 -24.28 -0.18 30.10
N PRO A 283 -25.24 0.68 29.70
CA PRO A 283 -25.27 2.06 30.16
C PRO A 283 -25.28 2.11 31.69
N PRO A 284 -24.64 3.12 32.31
CA PRO A 284 -24.69 3.31 33.74
C PRO A 284 -26.16 3.44 34.20
N PRO A 285 -26.50 2.94 35.40
CA PRO A 285 -27.83 3.09 35.94
C PRO A 285 -28.20 4.59 36.02
N PRO A 286 -29.48 4.94 35.80
CA PRO A 286 -29.91 6.32 35.88
C PRO A 286 -29.56 6.89 37.26
N PRO A 287 -29.18 8.18 37.34
CA PRO A 287 -28.89 8.83 38.61
C PRO A 287 -30.12 8.72 39.53
N PRO A 288 -29.91 8.53 40.85
CA PRO A 288 -31.01 8.50 41.80
C PRO A 288 -31.79 9.83 41.71
N PRO A 289 -33.12 9.80 41.86
CA PRO A 289 -33.92 11.01 41.84
C PRO A 289 -33.43 11.98 42.94
N PRO A 290 -33.43 13.30 42.66
CA PRO A 290 -33.01 14.29 43.65
C PRO A 290 -33.91 14.24 44.90
N PRO A 291 -33.37 14.61 46.07
CA PRO A 291 -34.10 14.62 47.34
C PRO A 291 -35.28 15.60 47.35
#